data_AF-A0A6A0H0I1-F1
#
_entry.id   AF-A0A6A0H0I1-F1
#
_cell.length_a   1.000
_cell.length_b   1.000
_cell.length_c   1.000
_cell.angle_alpha   90.00
_cell.angle_beta   90.00
_cell.angle_gamma   90.00
#
_symmetry.space_group_name_H-M   'P 1'
#
loop_
_entity.id
_entity.type
_entity.pdbx_description
1 polymer ?
#
loop_
_entity_poly.entity_id
_entity_poly.type
_entity_poly.pdbx_seq_one_letter_code
_entity_poly.pdbx_strand_id
1 'polypeptide(L)'
;MGSSIPDVDQYWPEVANDLSKVTWSHATNSKALLQEALTNDTIMMIEADISMGHLQGNLSTDPLPIMAHPPHKTSDLSFEMFLDTVLVATAQNETKKGIKLDFKDVNAVRKCLDSLNIQRDQINFPVWLNADIISGPVDAVNTPVDPDTFLPLCVEFFPEVSKWS
;
A
#
# COMPACT_ATOMS: atom_id res chain seq x y z
N MET A 1 17.91 8.13 -15.66
CA MET A 1 16.57 8.73 -15.69
C MET A 1 15.69 7.74 -14.98
N GLY A 2 15.29 8.03 -13.74
CA GLY A 2 14.45 7.11 -12.96
C GLY A 2 13.12 6.93 -13.68
N SER A 3 12.63 5.70 -13.78
CA SER A 3 11.31 5.44 -14.35
C SER A 3 10.27 6.08 -13.43
N SER A 4 9.37 6.90 -13.98
CA SER A 4 8.29 7.51 -13.22
C SER A 4 7.21 6.48 -12.94
N ILE A 5 6.76 6.38 -11.69
CA ILE A 5 5.58 5.58 -11.32
C ILE A 5 4.38 6.09 -12.13
N PRO A 6 3.69 5.23 -12.91
CA PRO A 6 2.59 5.67 -13.76
C PRO A 6 1.36 6.02 -12.94
N ASP A 7 0.61 7.02 -13.42
CA ASP A 7 -0.74 7.28 -12.91
C ASP A 7 -1.73 6.19 -13.32
N VAL A 8 -2.85 6.07 -12.60
CA VAL A 8 -3.90 5.07 -12.87
C VAL A 8 -4.48 5.17 -14.28
N ASP A 9 -4.71 6.38 -14.79
CA ASP A 9 -5.27 6.62 -16.13
C ASP A 9 -4.23 6.43 -17.25
N GLN A 10 -2.95 6.66 -16.96
CA GLN A 10 -1.85 6.31 -17.86
C GLN A 10 -1.66 4.80 -17.94
N TYR A 11 -1.78 4.12 -16.79
CA TYR A 11 -1.64 2.69 -16.70
C TYR A 11 -2.84 1.99 -17.33
N TRP A 12 -4.08 2.38 -17.01
CA TRP A 12 -5.35 1.91 -17.60
C TRP A 12 -6.07 3.02 -18.38
N PRO A 13 -5.75 3.24 -19.67
CA PRO A 13 -6.41 4.24 -20.51
C PRO A 13 -7.93 4.12 -20.60
N GLU A 14 -8.47 2.90 -20.43
CA GLU A 14 -9.91 2.60 -20.42
C GLU A 14 -10.68 3.28 -19.27
N VAL A 15 -9.98 3.64 -18.19
CA VAL A 15 -10.54 4.44 -17.09
C VAL A 15 -10.85 5.86 -17.58
N ALA A 16 -10.09 6.39 -18.54
CA ALA A 16 -10.34 7.65 -19.23
C ALA A 16 -10.59 8.84 -18.27
N ASN A 17 -9.73 8.98 -17.25
CA ASN A 17 -9.84 9.97 -16.15
C ASN A 17 -11.06 9.79 -15.22
N ASP A 18 -11.87 8.75 -15.38
CA ASP A 18 -12.99 8.43 -14.50
C ASP A 18 -12.57 7.38 -13.47
N LEU A 19 -11.97 7.82 -12.36
CA LEU A 19 -11.47 6.94 -11.29
C LEU A 19 -12.58 6.09 -10.64
N SER A 20 -13.87 6.39 -10.86
CA SER A 20 -14.96 5.53 -10.40
C SER A 20 -15.04 4.18 -11.11
N LYS A 21 -14.37 4.05 -12.27
CA LYS A 21 -14.26 2.79 -13.02
C LYS A 21 -13.15 1.87 -12.51
N VAL A 22 -12.30 2.38 -11.62
CA VAL A 22 -11.25 1.56 -11.00
C VAL A 22 -11.92 0.56 -10.08
N THR A 23 -11.58 -0.71 -10.24
CA THR A 23 -12.06 -1.81 -9.43
C THR A 23 -11.03 -2.18 -8.37
N TRP A 24 -11.52 -2.58 -7.20
CA TRP A 24 -10.70 -2.64 -5.99
C TRP A 24 -10.83 -3.99 -5.29
N SER A 25 -9.70 -4.53 -4.84
CA SER A 25 -9.69 -5.41 -3.69
C SER A 25 -9.46 -4.54 -2.46
N HIS A 26 -10.27 -4.72 -1.42
CA HIS A 26 -10.25 -3.92 -0.20
C HIS A 26 -9.74 -4.74 0.98
N ALA A 27 -9.03 -4.09 1.89
CA ALA A 27 -8.47 -4.67 3.10
C ALA A 27 -7.74 -5.99 2.82
N THR A 28 -6.90 -6.01 1.78
CA THR A 28 -6.16 -7.18 1.30
C THR A 28 -4.99 -7.54 2.26
N ASN A 29 -5.35 -7.90 3.48
CA ASN A 29 -4.44 -7.96 4.62
C ASN A 29 -3.87 -9.35 4.93
N SER A 30 -3.98 -10.30 4.00
CA SER A 30 -3.46 -11.66 4.18
C SER A 30 -2.92 -12.23 2.88
N LYS A 31 -2.06 -13.26 2.96
CA LYS A 31 -1.53 -13.94 1.76
C LYS A 31 -2.65 -14.46 0.86
N ALA A 32 -3.70 -15.02 1.46
CA ALA A 32 -4.82 -15.59 0.73
C ALA A 32 -5.59 -14.51 -0.05
N LEU A 33 -5.89 -13.38 0.59
CA LEU A 33 -6.56 -12.26 -0.07
C LEU A 33 -5.69 -11.64 -1.16
N LEU A 34 -4.37 -11.53 -0.92
CA LEU A 34 -3.45 -11.03 -1.94
C LEU A 34 -3.43 -11.94 -3.16
N GLN A 35 -3.38 -13.26 -2.96
CA GLN A 35 -3.43 -14.22 -4.06
C GLN A 35 -4.74 -14.11 -4.84
N GLU A 36 -5.88 -13.98 -4.16
CA GLU A 36 -7.19 -13.78 -4.80
C GLU A 36 -7.24 -12.48 -5.62
N ALA A 37 -6.72 -11.38 -5.08
CA ALA A 37 -6.71 -10.09 -5.77
C ALA A 37 -5.81 -10.11 -7.02
N LEU A 38 -4.67 -10.80 -6.95
CA LEU A 38 -3.72 -10.95 -8.06
C LEU A 38 -4.29 -11.81 -9.19
N THR A 39 -5.02 -12.88 -8.89
CA THR A 39 -5.57 -13.80 -9.91
C THR A 39 -6.93 -13.38 -10.47
N ASN A 40 -7.57 -12.37 -9.87
CA ASN A 40 -8.84 -11.85 -10.35
C ASN A 40 -8.64 -10.76 -11.42
N ASP A 41 -8.88 -11.08 -12.69
CA ASP A 41 -8.72 -10.16 -13.83
C ASP A 41 -9.58 -8.90 -13.76
N THR A 42 -10.65 -8.91 -12.96
CA THR A 42 -11.52 -7.74 -12.80
C THR A 42 -10.98 -6.71 -11.83
N ILE A 43 -10.01 -7.04 -10.98
CA ILE A 43 -9.43 -6.13 -9.98
C ILE A 43 -8.29 -5.32 -10.59
N MET A 44 -8.34 -3.99 -10.48
CA MET A 44 -7.28 -3.09 -10.92
C MET A 44 -6.33 -2.71 -9.77
N MET A 45 -6.88 -2.22 -8.66
CA MET A 45 -6.11 -1.73 -7.52
C MET A 45 -6.29 -2.64 -6.30
N ILE A 46 -5.20 -2.88 -5.57
CA ILE A 46 -5.18 -3.67 -4.34
C ILE A 46 -4.95 -2.70 -3.19
N GLU A 47 -5.96 -2.51 -2.36
CA GLU A 47 -5.87 -1.70 -1.15
C GLU A 47 -5.55 -2.60 0.05
N ALA A 48 -4.53 -2.22 0.82
CA ALA A 48 -4.12 -2.95 2.01
C ALA A 48 -3.72 -2.01 3.14
N ASP A 49 -4.13 -2.39 4.35
CA ASP A 49 -3.88 -1.65 5.59
C ASP A 49 -2.49 -1.97 6.12
N ILE A 50 -1.75 -0.96 6.58
CA ILE A 50 -0.42 -1.12 7.16
C ILE A 50 -0.41 -0.71 8.62
N SER A 51 0.00 -1.65 9.48
CA SER A 51 0.25 -1.42 10.91
C SER A 51 1.62 -1.96 11.32
N MET A 52 2.20 -1.45 12.42
CA MET A 52 3.31 -2.15 13.07
C MET A 52 2.78 -3.36 13.88
N GLY A 53 3.45 -4.49 13.75
CA GLY A 53 3.10 -5.73 14.46
C GLY A 53 4.09 -6.86 14.20
N HIS A 54 3.63 -8.11 14.30
CA HIS A 54 4.48 -9.29 14.17
C HIS A 54 3.98 -10.25 13.09
N LEU A 55 4.91 -10.86 12.36
CA LEU A 55 4.58 -11.92 11.42
C LEU A 55 4.24 -13.20 12.17
N GLN A 56 3.13 -13.86 11.80
CA GLN A 56 2.73 -15.13 12.39
C GLN A 56 3.85 -16.19 12.28
N GLY A 57 4.14 -16.86 13.40
CA GLY A 57 5.19 -17.88 13.46
C GLY A 57 6.62 -17.35 13.46
N ASN A 58 6.83 -16.03 13.43
CA ASN A 58 8.16 -15.44 13.61
C ASN A 58 8.53 -15.42 15.11
N LEU A 59 9.78 -15.82 15.42
CA LEU A 59 10.33 -15.81 16.78
C LEU A 59 10.92 -14.45 17.17
N SER A 60 11.09 -13.54 16.21
CA SER A 60 11.55 -12.19 16.48
C SER A 60 10.55 -11.42 17.35
N THR A 61 11.09 -10.69 18.32
CA THR A 61 10.29 -9.78 19.17
C THR A 61 10.17 -8.38 18.58
N ASP A 62 10.99 -8.06 17.59
CA ASP A 62 11.00 -6.74 16.96
C ASP A 62 9.79 -6.60 16.03
N PRO A 63 8.95 -5.56 16.23
CA PRO A 63 7.81 -5.32 15.35
C PRO A 63 8.27 -4.81 13.98
N LEU A 64 7.51 -5.17 12.96
CA LEU A 64 7.72 -4.76 11.57
C LEU A 64 6.40 -4.31 10.92
N PRO A 65 6.43 -3.58 9.79
CA PRO A 65 5.23 -3.24 9.05
C PRO A 65 4.56 -4.51 8.50
N ILE A 66 3.32 -4.73 8.88
CA ILE A 66 2.49 -5.86 8.45
C ILE A 66 1.23 -5.36 7.77
N MET A 67 0.70 -6.20 6.87
CA MET A 67 -0.61 -5.98 6.26
C MET A 67 -1.68 -6.32 7.30
N ALA A 68 -2.24 -5.30 7.96
CA ALA A 68 -3.19 -5.46 9.06
C ALA A 68 -3.94 -4.15 9.38
N HIS A 69 -5.26 -4.27 9.47
CA HIS A 69 -6.12 -3.25 10.09
C HIS A 69 -6.21 -3.46 11.61
N PRO A 70 -6.16 -2.40 12.44
CA PRO A 70 -6.46 -2.47 13.87
C PRO A 70 -7.79 -3.19 14.18
N PRO A 71 -7.90 -3.94 15.30
CA PRO A 71 -6.93 -4.08 16.37
C PRO A 71 -5.88 -5.17 16.13
N HIS A 72 -5.82 -5.77 14.93
CA HIS A 72 -4.88 -6.85 14.66
C HIS A 72 -3.43 -6.35 14.72
N LYS A 73 -2.60 -7.07 15.48
CA LYS A 73 -1.15 -6.82 15.62
C LYS A 73 -0.30 -7.98 15.12
N THR A 74 -0.94 -8.96 14.49
CA THR A 74 -0.27 -10.06 13.81
C THR A 74 -0.87 -10.26 12.43
N SER A 75 -0.05 -10.64 11.47
CA SER A 75 -0.48 -10.98 10.11
C SER A 75 0.37 -12.13 9.57
N ASP A 76 -0.16 -12.90 8.63
CA ASP A 76 0.64 -13.85 7.87
C ASP A 76 1.42 -13.15 6.73
N LEU A 77 1.21 -11.85 6.52
CA LEU A 77 1.75 -11.06 5.43
C LEU A 77 2.44 -9.79 5.95
N SER A 78 3.77 -9.72 5.81
CA SER A 78 4.50 -8.47 6.03
C SER A 78 4.36 -7.51 4.85
N PHE A 79 4.68 -6.24 5.05
CA PHE A 79 4.78 -5.26 3.96
C PHE A 79 5.78 -5.68 2.88
N GLU A 80 6.96 -6.14 3.28
CA GLU A 80 8.00 -6.60 2.36
C GLU A 80 7.52 -7.78 1.52
N MET A 81 6.88 -8.77 2.16
CA MET A 81 6.31 -9.93 1.45
C MET A 81 5.20 -9.51 0.48
N PHE A 82 4.33 -8.58 0.88
CA PHE A 82 3.29 -8.04 -0.01
C PHE A 82 3.91 -7.36 -1.22
N LEU A 83 4.87 -6.45 -1.00
CA LEU A 83 5.51 -5.68 -2.06
C LEU A 83 6.24 -6.62 -3.04
N ASP A 84 7.05 -7.54 -2.54
CA ASP A 84 7.76 -8.51 -3.37
C ASP A 84 6.80 -9.40 -4.19
N THR A 85 5.69 -9.83 -3.58
CA THR A 85 4.68 -10.65 -4.27
C THR A 85 4.01 -9.86 -5.41
N VAL A 86 3.66 -8.59 -5.18
CA VAL A 86 3.09 -7.72 -6.21
C VAL A 86 4.11 -7.47 -7.32
N LEU A 87 5.35 -7.10 -6.98
CA LEU A 87 6.43 -6.87 -7.96
C LEU A 87 6.67 -8.08 -8.85
N VAL A 88 6.73 -9.29 -8.26
CA VAL A 88 6.89 -10.54 -9.01
C VAL A 88 5.71 -10.77 -9.95
N ALA A 89 4.48 -10.56 -9.49
CA ALA A 89 3.29 -10.74 -10.31
C ALA A 89 3.24 -9.75 -11.50
N THR A 90 3.66 -8.50 -11.30
CA THR A 90 3.59 -7.45 -12.33
C THR A 90 4.83 -7.37 -13.23
N ALA A 91 5.93 -8.06 -12.91
CA ALA A 91 7.22 -7.94 -13.61
C ALA A 91 7.15 -8.20 -15.13
N GLN A 92 6.26 -9.09 -15.59
CA GLN A 92 6.15 -9.48 -17.00
C GLN A 92 4.97 -8.83 -17.73
N ASN A 93 4.27 -7.87 -17.11
CA ASN A 93 3.05 -7.23 -17.64
C ASN A 93 1.90 -8.19 -17.98
N GLU A 94 1.99 -9.48 -17.63
CA GLU A 94 0.88 -10.43 -17.78
C GLU A 94 -0.23 -10.17 -16.76
N THR A 95 0.16 -9.77 -15.55
CA THR A 95 -0.76 -9.35 -14.49
C THR A 95 -0.62 -7.85 -14.29
N LYS A 96 -1.71 -7.13 -14.48
CA LYS A 96 -1.76 -5.66 -14.39
C LYS A 96 -2.48 -5.25 -13.12
N LYS A 97 -1.75 -4.73 -12.14
CA LYS A 97 -2.26 -4.33 -10.82
C LYS A 97 -1.59 -3.06 -10.37
N GLY A 98 -2.27 -2.28 -9.54
CA GLY A 98 -1.68 -1.20 -8.76
C GLY A 98 -2.02 -1.39 -7.29
N ILE A 99 -1.42 -0.59 -6.42
CA ILE A 99 -1.58 -0.73 -4.97
C ILE A 99 -2.01 0.59 -4.33
N LYS A 100 -2.86 0.52 -3.31
CA LYS A 100 -3.13 1.61 -2.37
C LYS A 100 -2.69 1.16 -0.99
N LEU A 101 -1.74 1.87 -0.41
CA LEU A 101 -1.18 1.58 0.90
C LEU A 101 -1.86 2.47 1.93
N ASP A 102 -2.70 1.88 2.77
CA ASP A 102 -3.48 2.60 3.77
C ASP A 102 -2.82 2.50 5.16
N PHE A 103 -2.04 3.51 5.52
CA PHE A 103 -1.29 3.53 6.77
C PHE A 103 -2.21 3.77 7.97
N LYS A 104 -2.20 2.81 8.90
CA LYS A 104 -2.92 2.88 10.19
C LYS A 104 -1.97 3.15 11.37
N ASP A 105 -0.66 3.21 11.11
CA ASP A 105 0.38 3.46 12.11
C ASP A 105 1.50 4.33 11.52
N VAL A 106 1.74 5.49 12.10
CA VAL A 106 2.78 6.43 11.66
C VAL A 106 4.19 5.80 11.70
N ASN A 107 4.43 4.87 12.63
CA ASN A 107 5.74 4.24 12.77
C ASN A 107 6.08 3.29 11.62
N ALA A 108 5.09 2.86 10.83
CA ALA A 108 5.30 2.06 9.64
C ALA A 108 5.68 2.90 8.40
N VAL A 109 5.30 4.18 8.36
CA VAL A 109 5.41 5.03 7.16
C VAL A 109 6.82 5.05 6.60
N ARG A 110 7.81 5.53 7.36
CA ARG A 110 9.19 5.63 6.86
C ARG A 110 9.75 4.27 6.44
N LYS A 111 9.52 3.21 7.22
CA LYS A 111 9.99 1.86 6.89
C LYS A 111 9.45 1.37 5.55
N CYS A 112 8.17 1.57 5.30
CA CYS A 112 7.54 1.19 4.03
C CYS A 112 8.03 2.05 2.86
N LEU A 113 8.18 3.37 3.05
CA LEU A 113 8.68 4.25 1.99
C LEU A 113 10.15 3.96 1.64
N ASP A 114 10.99 3.66 2.63
CA ASP A 114 12.37 3.22 2.41
C ASP A 114 12.38 1.93 1.55
N SER A 115 11.56 0.93 1.89
CA SER A 115 11.42 -0.32 1.11
C SER A 115 10.92 -0.08 -0.31
N LEU A 116 9.91 0.78 -0.51
CA LEU A 116 9.43 1.14 -1.85
C LEU A 116 10.53 1.83 -2.67
N ASN A 117 11.32 2.69 -2.04
CA ASN A 117 12.38 3.42 -2.72
C ASN A 117 13.56 2.52 -3.11
N ILE A 118 13.87 1.49 -2.30
CA ILE A 118 14.83 0.45 -2.67
C ILE A 118 14.37 -0.29 -3.95
N GLN A 119 13.07 -0.57 -4.05
CA GLN A 119 12.48 -1.28 -5.20
C GLN A 119 11.99 -0.37 -6.33
N ARG A 120 12.27 0.95 -6.27
CA ARG A 120 11.63 1.97 -7.13
C ARG A 120 11.72 1.67 -8.61
N ASP A 121 12.87 1.20 -9.09
CA ASP A 121 13.10 0.89 -10.50
C ASP A 121 12.30 -0.32 -11.01
N GLN A 122 11.74 -1.13 -10.11
CA GLN A 122 10.87 -2.27 -10.43
C GLN A 122 9.38 -1.90 -10.38
N ILE A 123 9.03 -0.76 -9.79
CA ILE A 123 7.65 -0.30 -9.67
C ILE A 123 7.24 0.36 -10.99
N ASN A 124 6.61 -0.45 -11.84
CA ASN A 124 6.08 -0.04 -13.15
C ASN A 124 4.55 0.07 -13.16
N PHE A 125 3.94 0.17 -11.98
CA PHE A 125 2.50 0.21 -11.77
C PHE A 125 2.08 1.34 -10.81
N PRO A 126 0.80 1.75 -10.81
CA PRO A 126 0.31 2.80 -9.93
C PRO A 126 0.43 2.41 -8.46
N VAL A 127 0.99 3.32 -7.66
CA VAL A 127 1.02 3.25 -6.20
C VAL A 127 0.20 4.43 -5.69
N TRP A 128 -0.65 4.27 -4.68
CA TRP A 128 -1.28 5.36 -3.95
C TRP A 128 -0.95 5.23 -2.45
N LEU A 129 -0.66 6.36 -1.80
CA LEU A 129 -0.37 6.41 -0.37
C LEU A 129 -1.54 7.09 0.34
N ASN A 130 -2.10 6.44 1.36
CA ASN A 130 -3.23 6.94 2.14
C ASN A 130 -2.95 6.81 3.64
N ALA A 131 -3.53 7.70 4.44
CA ALA A 131 -3.52 7.58 5.89
C ALA A 131 -4.70 8.37 6.47
N ASP A 132 -5.28 7.86 7.55
CA ASP A 132 -6.26 8.61 8.35
C ASP A 132 -5.51 9.64 9.23
N ILE A 133 -5.35 10.86 8.73
CA ILE A 133 -4.58 11.94 9.39
C ILE A 133 -5.41 12.92 10.23
N ILE A 134 -6.74 12.80 10.18
CA ILE A 134 -7.66 13.66 10.94
C ILE A 134 -8.12 12.92 12.19
N SER A 135 -8.02 13.56 13.35
CA SER A 135 -8.66 13.07 14.58
C SER A 135 -10.16 13.03 14.42
N GLY A 136 -10.76 11.85 14.56
CA GLY A 136 -12.20 11.70 14.65
C GLY A 136 -12.76 12.45 15.88
N PRO A 137 -14.10 12.62 15.96
CA PRO A 137 -14.74 13.20 17.13
C PRO A 137 -14.29 12.47 18.42
N VAL A 138 -14.37 13.18 19.54
CA VAL A 138 -14.13 12.66 20.90
C VAL A 138 -14.82 11.29 21.00
N ASP A 139 -14.04 10.21 21.19
CA ASP A 139 -14.42 8.77 21.21
C ASP A 139 -13.94 7.91 20.02
N ALA A 140 -13.17 8.45 19.06
CA ALA A 140 -12.50 7.61 18.06
C ALA A 140 -11.45 6.69 18.71
N VAL A 141 -11.59 5.37 18.51
CA VAL A 141 -10.73 4.32 19.11
C VAL A 141 -9.33 4.28 18.49
N ASN A 142 -9.17 4.81 17.27
CA ASN A 142 -7.90 4.79 16.55
C ASN A 142 -7.16 6.13 16.68
N THR A 143 -5.87 6.06 17.03
CA THR A 143 -4.96 7.20 16.97
C THR A 143 -4.69 7.54 15.51
N PRO A 144 -4.96 8.77 15.05
CA PRO A 144 -4.65 9.19 13.69
C PRO A 144 -3.15 9.11 13.40
N VAL A 145 -2.81 8.94 12.12
CA VAL A 145 -1.43 9.10 11.66
C VAL A 145 -1.06 10.58 11.71
N ASP A 146 0.12 10.90 12.24
CA ASP A 146 0.58 12.29 12.34
C ASP A 146 0.81 12.89 10.95
N PRO A 147 0.03 13.93 10.54
CA PRO A 147 0.20 14.57 9.23
C PRO A 147 1.56 15.24 9.06
N ASP A 148 2.15 15.76 10.14
CA ASP A 148 3.45 16.45 10.10
C ASP A 148 4.60 15.47 9.88
N THR A 149 4.37 14.17 10.11
CA THR A 149 5.28 13.10 9.73
C THR A 149 4.93 12.52 8.36
N PHE A 150 3.66 12.24 8.08
CA PHE A 150 3.25 11.52 6.88
C PHE A 150 3.44 12.33 5.58
N LEU A 151 2.97 13.59 5.55
CA LEU A 151 3.00 14.40 4.33
C LEU A 151 4.43 14.72 3.87
N PRO A 152 5.36 15.16 4.73
CA PRO A 152 6.73 15.42 4.29
C PRO A 152 7.44 14.16 3.77
N LEU A 153 7.19 13.01 4.38
CA LEU A 153 7.76 11.74 3.92
C LEU A 153 7.23 11.31 2.55
N CYS A 154 5.93 11.50 2.29
CA CYS A 154 5.38 11.25 0.96
C CYS A 154 6.04 12.14 -0.10
N VAL A 155 6.23 13.44 0.19
CA VAL A 155 6.90 14.38 -0.72
C VAL A 155 8.38 14.05 -0.91
N GLU A 156 9.09 13.63 0.13
CA GLU A 156 10.50 13.27 0.08
C GLU A 156 10.74 12.06 -0.83
N PHE A 157 9.94 11.01 -0.68
CA PHE A 157 10.17 9.73 -1.37
C PHE A 157 9.43 9.62 -2.70
N PHE A 158 8.21 10.15 -2.75
CA PHE A 158 7.23 9.88 -3.79
C PHE A 158 6.46 11.15 -4.21
N PRO A 159 7.16 12.23 -4.63
CA PRO A 159 6.51 13.49 -5.01
C PRO A 159 5.52 13.32 -6.17
N GLU A 160 5.73 12.33 -7.05
CA GLU A 160 4.85 11.99 -8.17
C GLU A 160 3.56 11.25 -7.77
N VAL A 161 3.48 10.73 -6.54
CA VAL A 161 2.43 9.81 -6.08
C VAL A 161 1.38 10.52 -5.20
N SER A 162 1.50 11.84 -5.05
CA SER A 162 0.70 12.67 -4.15
C SER A 162 -0.66 13.06 -4.76
N LYS A 163 -1.59 12.11 -4.88
CA LYS A 163 -3.00 12.40 -5.22
C LYS A 163 -3.91 12.09 -4.05
N TRP A 164 -4.40 13.15 -3.41
CA TRP A 164 -5.30 13.11 -2.26
C TRP A 164 -6.75 13.01 -2.76
N SER A 165 -7.49 11.99 -2.33
CA SER A 165 -8.94 11.87 -2.50
C SER A 165 -9.65 12.09 -1.18
#